data_AF-A0A2U1T915-F1
#
_entry.id   AF-A0A2U1T915-F1
#
_cell.length_a   1.000
_cell.length_b   1.000
_cell.length_c   1.000
_cell.angle_alpha   90.00
_cell.angle_beta   90.00
_cell.angle_gamma   90.00
#
_symmetry.space_group_name_H-M   'P 1'
#
loop_
_entity.id
_entity.type
_entity.pdbx_description
1 polymer ?
#
loop_
_entity_poly.entity_id
_entity_poly.type
_entity_poly.pdbx_seq_one_letter_code
_entity_poly.pdbx_strand_id
1 'polypeptide(L)'
;MILTGLGLGAVLGAVMQRGRFCVTSMIRDIWLNGAWRNLTALFIVIAVHAVGIAALTAGGVIAPEDSTFAPAAVIIGGFMFGLGIILAGGCASGTWYRSGEGLVGSWIALIMYGLSAAAMKYGILADFDAWMKSWDTGLTTIPALLNVSPWVFVIAFGAFTILMVRHFLAKDAGQAKARLDQPWYKKPLHMYTAGALIGLLGVIAWPLSAATGRNYGLGITTPTADVVTYPVTADAQHLNWGTMLVIGLLIGSFIAAKASGEFRVRVPDATTTKRSVAGGLLMGVGASLAGGCTVGNGMVETSMFSIKGWVALGMIALGIGVGAKLWIKPAKTATTGEGYSTHESIGTHAPVSAEDKVLDGTHNFSVATGLVSVATKPKAADKLTPLGDHRYHLDAMGMVCPFPTVEAKDAIATLDDGDEMVIDFDCTQGTEAIPQWAADAGHSVTEFNQKEAAGWSITVKKNGLNA
;
A
#
# COMPACT_ATOMS: atom_id res chain seq x y z
N MET A 1 0.57 -31.22 -2.26
CA MET A 1 0.42 -30.09 -3.22
C MET A 1 0.04 -28.77 -2.56
N ILE A 2 -0.77 -28.73 -1.49
CA ILE A 2 -1.15 -27.49 -0.78
C ILE A 2 0.08 -26.71 -0.25
N LEU A 3 1.16 -27.40 0.15
CA LEU A 3 2.45 -26.80 0.54
C LEU A 3 3.12 -25.96 -0.56
N THR A 4 2.81 -26.19 -1.83
CA THR A 4 3.30 -25.33 -2.92
C THR A 4 2.71 -23.92 -2.82
N GLY A 5 1.49 -23.79 -2.27
CA GLY A 5 0.90 -22.50 -1.93
C GLY A 5 1.72 -21.78 -0.87
N LEU A 6 2.16 -22.50 0.18
CA LEU A 6 3.03 -21.94 1.21
C LEU A 6 4.36 -21.44 0.64
N GLY A 7 5.03 -22.26 -0.18
CA GLY A 7 6.29 -21.90 -0.81
C GLY A 7 6.15 -20.71 -1.77
N LEU A 8 5.15 -20.73 -2.64
CA LEU A 8 4.87 -19.63 -3.56
C LEU A 8 4.48 -18.36 -2.81
N GLY A 9 3.66 -18.49 -1.77
CA GLY A 9 3.30 -17.41 -0.86
C GLY A 9 4.53 -16.79 -0.22
N ALA A 10 5.47 -17.58 0.29
CA ALA A 10 6.70 -17.06 0.89
C ALA A 10 7.56 -16.26 -0.11
N VAL A 11 7.72 -16.75 -1.34
CA VAL A 11 8.43 -15.99 -2.38
C VAL A 11 7.65 -14.72 -2.73
N LEU A 12 6.33 -14.81 -2.88
CA LEU A 12 5.47 -13.66 -3.17
C LEU A 12 5.55 -12.60 -2.07
N GLY A 13 5.48 -13.00 -0.80
CA GLY A 13 5.61 -12.11 0.35
C GLY A 13 6.96 -11.42 0.41
N ALA A 14 8.04 -12.15 0.13
CA ALA A 14 9.38 -11.57 0.06
C ALA A 14 9.49 -10.55 -1.09
N VAL A 15 9.02 -10.89 -2.30
CA VAL A 15 9.04 -9.96 -3.45
C VAL A 15 8.16 -8.73 -3.19
N MET A 16 6.97 -8.90 -2.62
CA MET A 16 6.06 -7.80 -2.29
C MET A 16 6.62 -6.88 -1.21
N GLN A 17 7.24 -7.42 -0.16
CA GLN A 17 7.89 -6.64 0.90
C GLN A 17 9.06 -5.84 0.32
N ARG A 18 9.93 -6.49 -0.47
CA ARG A 18 11.13 -5.89 -1.04
C ARG A 18 10.86 -4.88 -2.14
N GLY A 19 9.83 -5.12 -2.94
CA GLY A 19 9.35 -4.18 -3.94
C GLY A 19 8.38 -3.15 -3.39
N ARG A 20 7.87 -3.32 -2.16
CA ARG A 20 6.83 -2.48 -1.55
C ARG A 20 5.61 -2.32 -2.46
N PHE A 21 5.26 -3.41 -3.15
CA PHE A 21 4.23 -3.44 -4.18
C PHE A 21 2.84 -3.21 -3.57
N CYS A 22 2.34 -1.98 -3.66
CA CYS A 22 1.05 -1.61 -3.12
C CYS A 22 0.22 -0.84 -4.16
N VAL A 23 -0.80 -1.50 -4.71
CA VAL A 23 -1.73 -0.92 -5.70
C VAL A 23 -2.42 0.33 -5.16
N THR A 24 -2.73 0.35 -3.86
CA THR A 24 -3.33 1.52 -3.20
C THR A 24 -2.44 2.74 -3.30
N SER A 25 -1.15 2.60 -2.96
CA SER A 25 -0.20 3.70 -3.04
C SER A 25 -0.10 4.20 -4.48
N MET A 26 0.01 3.29 -5.46
CA MET A 26 0.07 3.64 -6.88
C MET A 26 -1.12 4.48 -7.33
N ILE A 27 -2.35 4.09 -6.97
CA ILE A 27 -3.56 4.82 -7.37
C ILE A 27 -3.70 6.12 -6.59
N ARG A 28 -3.47 6.10 -5.27
CA ARG A 28 -3.53 7.28 -4.41
C ARG A 28 -2.56 8.36 -4.90
N ASP A 29 -1.36 7.98 -5.29
CA ASP A 29 -0.33 8.92 -5.72
C ASP A 29 -0.68 9.59 -7.06
N ILE A 30 -1.54 8.99 -7.89
CA ILE A 30 -2.13 9.67 -9.06
C ILE A 30 -3.04 10.80 -8.62
N TRP A 31 -3.93 10.54 -7.65
CA TRP A 31 -4.87 11.54 -7.15
C TRP A 31 -4.21 12.67 -6.36
N LEU A 32 -3.16 12.36 -5.59
CA LEU A 32 -2.47 13.35 -4.75
C LEU A 32 -1.33 14.07 -5.48
N ASN A 33 -0.56 13.34 -6.30
CA ASN A 33 0.68 13.85 -6.89
C ASN A 33 0.68 13.86 -8.43
N GLY A 34 -0.37 13.37 -9.09
CA GLY A 34 -0.38 13.20 -10.56
C GLY A 34 0.67 12.18 -11.06
N ALA A 35 1.20 11.33 -10.19
CA ALA A 35 2.34 10.47 -10.49
C ALA A 35 1.91 9.14 -11.11
N TRP A 36 1.91 9.06 -12.44
CA TRP A 36 1.56 7.84 -13.19
C TRP A 36 2.67 6.78 -13.24
N ARG A 37 3.91 7.16 -12.87
CA ARG A 37 5.10 6.30 -12.99
C ARG A 37 4.93 4.96 -12.25
N ASN A 38 4.43 4.99 -11.02
CA ASN A 38 4.29 3.79 -10.19
C ASN A 38 3.14 2.89 -10.65
N LEU A 39 2.09 3.45 -11.29
CA LEU A 39 1.00 2.66 -11.88
C LEU A 39 1.49 1.76 -13.02
N THR A 40 2.55 2.16 -13.72
CA THR A 40 3.18 1.34 -14.77
C THR A 40 3.60 -0.03 -14.25
N ALA A 41 3.95 -0.15 -12.95
CA ALA A 41 4.25 -1.44 -12.34
C ALA A 41 3.03 -2.37 -12.27
N LEU A 42 1.83 -1.82 -12.05
CA LEU A 42 0.58 -2.59 -12.12
C LEU A 42 0.32 -3.04 -13.56
N PHE A 43 0.55 -2.18 -14.55
CA PHE A 43 0.43 -2.56 -15.97
C PHE A 43 1.40 -3.67 -16.36
N ILE A 44 2.65 -3.65 -15.86
CA ILE A 44 3.60 -4.75 -16.04
C ILE A 44 3.03 -6.07 -15.50
N VAL A 45 2.50 -6.07 -14.28
CA VAL A 45 1.88 -7.28 -13.69
C VAL A 45 0.74 -7.78 -14.57
N ILE A 46 -0.18 -6.89 -14.96
CA ILE A 46 -1.34 -7.24 -15.79
C ILE A 46 -0.88 -7.79 -17.14
N ALA A 47 0.11 -7.18 -17.78
CA ALA A 47 0.63 -7.63 -19.08
C ALA A 47 1.30 -9.01 -18.98
N VAL A 48 2.12 -9.25 -17.96
CA VAL A 48 2.78 -10.55 -17.73
C VAL A 48 1.73 -11.63 -17.44
N HIS A 49 0.74 -11.34 -16.61
CA HIS A 49 -0.38 -12.27 -16.37
C HIS A 49 -1.19 -12.52 -17.64
N ALA A 50 -1.50 -11.50 -18.42
CA ALA A 50 -2.33 -11.63 -19.61
C ALA A 50 -1.66 -12.56 -20.64
N VAL A 51 -0.35 -12.39 -20.86
CA VAL A 51 0.44 -13.28 -21.71
C VAL A 51 0.49 -14.70 -21.12
N GLY A 52 0.79 -14.83 -19.83
CA GLY A 52 0.94 -16.15 -19.20
C GLY A 52 -0.36 -16.95 -19.12
N ILE A 53 -1.47 -16.32 -18.76
CA ILE A 53 -2.79 -16.97 -18.69
C ILE A 53 -3.28 -17.31 -20.09
N ALA A 54 -3.14 -16.40 -21.07
CA ALA A 54 -3.50 -16.71 -22.45
C ALA A 54 -2.68 -17.89 -23.01
N ALA A 55 -1.38 -17.96 -22.71
CA ALA A 55 -0.52 -19.08 -23.09
C ALA A 55 -0.92 -20.39 -22.40
N LEU A 56 -1.16 -20.38 -21.08
CA LEU A 56 -1.57 -21.56 -20.32
C LEU A 56 -2.95 -22.09 -20.77
N THR A 57 -3.88 -21.18 -21.08
CA THR A 57 -5.21 -21.52 -21.58
C THR A 57 -5.13 -22.09 -23.00
N ALA A 58 -4.33 -21.47 -23.89
CA ALA A 58 -4.09 -21.99 -25.23
C ALA A 58 -3.38 -23.37 -25.22
N GLY A 59 -2.54 -23.63 -24.21
CA GLY A 59 -1.91 -24.93 -23.99
C GLY A 59 -2.79 -25.97 -23.32
N GLY A 60 -4.04 -25.64 -22.95
CA GLY A 60 -4.97 -26.56 -22.27
C GLY A 60 -4.56 -26.93 -20.84
N VAL A 61 -3.60 -26.22 -20.24
CA VAL A 61 -3.10 -26.50 -18.89
C VAL A 61 -4.10 -26.05 -17.81
N ILE A 62 -4.85 -24.99 -18.12
CA ILE A 62 -5.87 -24.41 -17.24
C ILE A 62 -7.15 -24.15 -18.02
N ALA A 63 -8.28 -24.27 -17.33
CA ALA A 63 -9.58 -23.79 -17.80
C ALA A 63 -10.04 -22.72 -16.81
N PRO A 64 -9.76 -21.43 -17.09
CA PRO A 64 -10.21 -20.35 -16.23
C PRO A 64 -11.75 -20.33 -16.19
N GLU A 65 -12.32 -20.30 -15.00
CA GLU A 65 -13.76 -20.01 -14.87
C GLU A 65 -13.97 -18.52 -15.08
N ASP A 66 -14.78 -18.18 -16.08
CA ASP A 66 -15.13 -16.81 -16.37
C ASP A 66 -15.97 -16.22 -15.24
N SER A 67 -15.47 -15.16 -14.62
CA SER A 67 -16.20 -14.47 -13.57
C SER A 67 -17.37 -13.68 -14.16
N THR A 68 -18.58 -13.93 -13.66
CA THR A 68 -19.78 -13.21 -14.10
C THR A 68 -19.85 -11.82 -13.47
N PHE A 69 -20.52 -10.90 -14.17
CA PHE A 69 -20.60 -9.50 -13.78
C PHE A 69 -21.97 -9.17 -13.16
N ALA A 70 -21.96 -9.03 -11.83
CA ALA A 70 -23.05 -8.45 -11.06
C ALA A 70 -22.81 -6.94 -10.82
N PRO A 71 -23.42 -6.02 -11.60
CA PRO A 71 -23.01 -4.61 -11.61
C PRO A 71 -23.19 -3.93 -10.26
N ALA A 72 -24.32 -4.16 -9.58
CA ALA A 72 -24.60 -3.55 -8.28
C ALA A 72 -23.56 -3.96 -7.23
N ALA A 73 -23.29 -5.26 -7.10
CA ALA A 73 -22.32 -5.80 -6.16
C ALA A 73 -20.90 -5.31 -6.46
N VAL A 74 -20.51 -5.29 -7.73
CA VAL A 74 -19.17 -4.89 -8.17
C VAL A 74 -18.92 -3.40 -7.99
N ILE A 75 -19.89 -2.55 -8.35
CA ILE A 75 -19.75 -1.10 -8.22
C ILE A 75 -19.73 -0.67 -6.76
N ILE A 76 -20.72 -1.11 -5.98
CA ILE A 76 -20.83 -0.76 -4.56
C ILE A 76 -19.66 -1.37 -3.78
N GLY A 77 -19.39 -2.65 -4.00
CA GLY A 77 -18.30 -3.36 -3.34
C GLY A 77 -16.93 -2.76 -3.68
N GLY A 78 -16.66 -2.47 -4.96
CA GLY A 78 -15.41 -1.88 -5.40
C GLY A 78 -15.18 -0.50 -4.80
N PHE A 79 -16.21 0.36 -4.78
CA PHE A 79 -16.12 1.69 -4.18
C PHE A 79 -15.91 1.62 -2.65
N MET A 80 -16.68 0.78 -1.94
CA MET A 80 -16.51 0.55 -0.51
C MET A 80 -15.13 0.00 -0.17
N PHE A 81 -14.63 -0.93 -0.98
CA PHE A 81 -13.28 -1.49 -0.83
C PHE A 81 -12.21 -0.41 -1.00
N GLY A 82 -12.34 0.46 -2.00
CA GLY A 82 -11.43 1.57 -2.23
C GLY A 82 -11.38 2.56 -1.07
N LEU A 83 -12.53 2.91 -0.49
CA LEU A 83 -12.61 3.74 0.72
C LEU A 83 -11.96 3.04 1.94
N GLY A 84 -12.32 1.78 2.17
CA GLY A 84 -11.81 0.99 3.30
C GLY A 84 -10.29 0.84 3.27
N ILE A 85 -9.73 0.63 2.09
CA ILE A 85 -8.28 0.53 1.87
C ILE A 85 -7.52 1.78 2.34
N ILE A 86 -8.07 2.98 2.13
CA ILE A 86 -7.42 4.23 2.58
C ILE A 86 -7.41 4.29 4.11
N LEU A 87 -8.53 3.93 4.76
CA LEU A 87 -8.64 3.91 6.22
C LEU A 87 -7.74 2.85 6.86
N ALA A 88 -7.64 1.67 6.25
CA ALA A 88 -6.75 0.61 6.69
C ALA A 88 -5.26 0.94 6.47
N GLY A 89 -4.96 1.93 5.62
CA GLY A 89 -3.61 2.34 5.31
C GLY A 89 -2.81 1.32 4.48
N GLY A 90 -3.46 0.36 3.82
CA GLY A 90 -2.81 -0.69 3.01
C GLY A 90 -3.76 -1.41 2.05
N CYS A 91 -3.23 -1.96 0.95
CA CYS A 91 -4.00 -2.85 0.07
C CYS A 91 -4.16 -4.24 0.70
N ALA A 92 -5.03 -5.12 0.17
CA ALA A 92 -5.25 -6.45 0.76
C ALA A 92 -3.95 -7.27 0.94
N SER A 93 -3.10 -7.38 -0.09
CA SER A 93 -1.78 -8.01 0.02
C SER A 93 -0.81 -7.18 0.88
N GLY A 94 -0.95 -5.85 0.84
CA GLY A 94 -0.25 -4.88 1.68
C GLY A 94 -0.42 -5.14 3.16
N THR A 95 -1.65 -5.35 3.60
CA THR A 95 -1.98 -5.61 5.00
C THR A 95 -1.32 -6.91 5.46
N TRP A 96 -1.24 -7.94 4.61
CA TRP A 96 -0.51 -9.17 4.91
C TRP A 96 1.01 -8.97 5.03
N TYR A 97 1.68 -8.41 4.01
CA TYR A 97 3.13 -8.30 4.07
C TYR A 97 3.61 -7.27 5.12
N ARG A 98 2.86 -6.18 5.34
CA ARG A 98 3.16 -5.18 6.39
C ARG A 98 2.88 -5.69 7.79
N SER A 99 1.98 -6.68 7.93
CA SER A 99 1.86 -7.42 9.18
C SER A 99 3.17 -8.16 9.49
N GLY A 100 3.84 -8.71 8.48
CA GLY A 100 5.17 -9.31 8.61
C GLY A 100 6.30 -8.31 8.91
N GLU A 101 6.14 -7.03 8.56
CA GLU A 101 7.09 -5.96 8.91
C GLU A 101 6.98 -5.48 10.37
N GLY A 102 5.91 -5.86 11.08
CA GLY A 102 5.66 -5.49 12.48
C GLY A 102 4.70 -4.32 12.70
N LEU A 103 3.92 -3.93 11.69
CA LEU A 103 2.94 -2.84 11.84
C LEU A 103 1.66 -3.34 12.52
N VAL A 104 1.46 -2.97 13.79
CA VAL A 104 0.31 -3.42 14.59
C VAL A 104 -1.02 -2.91 14.01
N GLY A 105 -1.05 -1.73 13.39
CA GLY A 105 -2.23 -1.25 12.66
C GLY A 105 -2.64 -2.18 11.52
N SER A 106 -1.67 -2.79 10.83
CA SER A 106 -1.96 -3.79 9.79
C SER A 106 -2.49 -5.10 10.38
N TRP A 107 -2.08 -5.49 11.59
CA TRP A 107 -2.64 -6.67 12.27
C TRP A 107 -4.13 -6.48 12.56
N ILE A 108 -4.49 -5.32 13.11
CA ILE A 108 -5.88 -4.97 13.41
C ILE A 108 -6.72 -4.94 12.13
N ALA A 109 -6.23 -4.26 11.08
CA ALA A 109 -6.90 -4.22 9.81
C ALA A 109 -7.05 -5.61 9.17
N LEU A 110 -6.03 -6.48 9.30
CA LEU A 110 -6.05 -7.84 8.74
C LEU A 110 -7.10 -8.72 9.42
N ILE A 111 -7.17 -8.68 10.75
CA ILE A 111 -8.16 -9.46 11.52
C ILE A 111 -9.57 -8.99 11.15
N MET A 112 -9.80 -7.67 11.13
CA MET A 112 -11.12 -7.11 10.78
C MET A 112 -11.49 -7.38 9.32
N TYR A 113 -10.52 -7.36 8.42
CA TYR A 113 -10.69 -7.72 7.01
C TYR A 113 -11.07 -9.19 6.84
N GLY A 114 -10.35 -10.10 7.49
CA GLY A 114 -10.67 -11.53 7.46
C GLY A 114 -12.02 -11.84 8.08
N LEU A 115 -12.34 -11.23 9.24
CA LEU A 115 -13.62 -11.42 9.93
C LEU A 115 -14.81 -10.95 9.10
N SER A 116 -14.74 -9.73 8.54
CA SER A 116 -15.83 -9.20 7.71
C SER A 116 -15.95 -9.94 6.38
N ALA A 117 -14.85 -10.38 5.78
CA ALA A 117 -14.89 -11.24 4.59
C ALA A 117 -15.50 -12.61 4.90
N ALA A 118 -15.17 -13.23 6.04
CA ALA A 118 -15.77 -14.48 6.50
C ALA A 118 -17.26 -14.31 6.81
N ALA A 119 -17.67 -13.22 7.45
CA ALA A 119 -19.06 -12.93 7.75
C ALA A 119 -19.92 -12.77 6.49
N MET A 120 -19.35 -12.18 5.42
CA MET A 120 -20.00 -12.00 4.12
C MET A 120 -20.01 -13.26 3.25
N LYS A 121 -19.03 -14.15 3.40
CA LYS A 121 -18.93 -15.37 2.57
C LYS A 121 -19.62 -16.57 3.19
N TYR A 122 -19.50 -16.72 4.51
CA TYR A 122 -19.87 -17.94 5.23
C TYR A 122 -20.76 -17.66 6.45
N GLY A 123 -20.93 -16.39 6.83
CA GLY A 123 -21.62 -16.02 8.06
C GLY A 123 -22.95 -15.32 7.83
N ILE A 124 -23.33 -14.47 8.79
CA ILE A 124 -24.64 -13.80 8.85
C ILE A 124 -24.94 -12.88 7.67
N LEU A 125 -23.93 -12.42 6.91
CA LEU A 125 -24.13 -11.58 5.74
C LEU A 125 -24.05 -12.35 4.41
N ALA A 126 -23.96 -13.68 4.44
CA ALA A 126 -23.89 -14.51 3.23
C ALA A 126 -25.12 -14.35 2.33
N ASP A 127 -26.32 -14.32 2.91
CA ASP A 127 -27.56 -14.11 2.15
C ASP A 127 -27.60 -12.74 1.48
N PHE A 128 -27.06 -11.71 2.15
CA PHE A 128 -26.95 -10.37 1.58
C PHE A 128 -25.94 -10.32 0.43
N ASP A 129 -24.79 -10.97 0.58
CA ASP A 129 -23.78 -11.10 -0.49
C ASP A 129 -24.36 -11.82 -1.72
N ALA A 130 -25.06 -12.93 -1.49
CA ALA A 130 -25.74 -13.70 -2.54
C ALA A 130 -26.86 -12.89 -3.20
N TRP A 131 -27.68 -12.18 -2.42
CA TRP A 131 -28.72 -11.31 -2.95
C TRP A 131 -28.14 -10.20 -3.83
N MET A 132 -27.08 -9.53 -3.40
CA MET A 132 -26.39 -8.51 -4.22
C MET A 132 -25.84 -9.09 -5.53
N LYS A 133 -25.30 -10.32 -5.48
CA LYS A 133 -24.75 -11.01 -6.66
C LYS A 133 -25.78 -11.64 -7.57
N SER A 134 -27.03 -11.81 -7.11
CA SER A 134 -28.13 -12.34 -7.92
C SER A 134 -28.51 -11.44 -9.11
N TRP A 135 -28.14 -10.15 -9.04
CA TRP A 135 -28.30 -9.17 -10.11
C TRP A 135 -27.20 -9.35 -11.17
N ASP A 136 -27.02 -10.58 -11.63
CA ASP A 136 -26.01 -10.94 -12.61
C ASP A 136 -26.50 -10.64 -14.04
N THR A 137 -25.60 -10.09 -14.84
CA THR A 137 -25.85 -9.80 -16.25
C THR A 137 -25.39 -10.94 -17.17
N GLY A 138 -24.66 -11.93 -16.64
CA GLY A 138 -24.06 -13.02 -17.41
C GLY A 138 -22.89 -12.58 -18.29
N LEU A 139 -22.52 -11.30 -18.26
CA LEU A 139 -21.36 -10.78 -18.98
C LEU A 139 -20.08 -11.25 -18.30
N THR A 140 -19.13 -11.77 -19.08
CA THR A 140 -17.87 -12.32 -18.59
C THR A 140 -16.70 -11.44 -18.99
N THR A 141 -16.21 -11.59 -20.22
CA THR A 141 -14.99 -10.95 -20.71
C THR A 141 -15.25 -10.11 -21.97
N ILE A 142 -14.45 -9.05 -22.13
CA ILE A 142 -14.52 -8.17 -23.30
C ILE A 142 -14.22 -8.93 -24.61
N PRO A 143 -13.20 -9.84 -24.67
CA PRO A 143 -12.94 -10.63 -25.87
C PRO A 143 -14.12 -11.53 -26.25
N ALA A 144 -14.78 -12.16 -25.27
CA ALA A 144 -15.95 -12.99 -25.51
C ALA A 144 -17.14 -12.17 -26.05
N LEU A 145 -17.39 -10.98 -25.48
CA LEU A 145 -18.46 -10.10 -25.93
C LEU A 145 -18.25 -9.58 -27.36
N LEU A 146 -17.00 -9.30 -27.73
CA LEU A 146 -16.65 -8.80 -29.07
C LEU A 146 -16.40 -9.94 -30.07
N ASN A 147 -16.39 -11.20 -29.63
CA ASN A 147 -16.04 -12.37 -30.42
C ASN A 147 -14.66 -12.22 -31.12
N VAL A 148 -13.69 -11.64 -30.41
CA VAL A 148 -12.31 -11.41 -30.88
C VAL A 148 -11.36 -12.25 -30.04
N SER A 149 -10.29 -12.74 -30.67
CA SER A 149 -9.24 -13.48 -29.95
C SER A 149 -8.66 -12.66 -28.78
N PRO A 150 -8.55 -13.23 -27.56
CA PRO A 150 -7.93 -12.57 -26.41
C PRO A 150 -6.52 -12.06 -26.71
N TRP A 151 -5.77 -12.72 -27.60
CA TRP A 151 -4.43 -12.34 -28.00
C TRP A 151 -4.33 -10.93 -28.59
N VAL A 152 -5.37 -10.43 -29.25
CA VAL A 152 -5.40 -9.06 -29.77
C VAL A 152 -5.30 -8.06 -28.62
N PHE A 153 -6.06 -8.28 -27.55
CA PHE A 153 -6.03 -7.44 -26.35
C PHE A 153 -4.72 -7.62 -25.57
N VAL A 154 -4.22 -8.84 -25.45
CA VAL A 154 -2.93 -9.15 -24.80
C VAL A 154 -1.79 -8.39 -25.50
N ILE A 155 -1.72 -8.46 -26.84
CA ILE A 155 -0.66 -7.80 -27.62
C ILE A 155 -0.81 -6.29 -27.54
N ALA A 156 -2.03 -5.75 -27.70
CA ALA A 156 -2.27 -4.31 -27.63
C ALA A 156 -1.91 -3.74 -26.25
N PHE A 157 -2.36 -4.39 -25.17
CA PHE A 157 -2.06 -3.97 -23.80
C PHE A 157 -0.58 -4.16 -23.44
N GLY A 158 0.06 -5.23 -23.92
CA GLY A 158 1.48 -5.47 -23.77
C GLY A 158 2.33 -4.38 -24.46
N ALA A 159 1.97 -4.03 -25.70
CA ALA A 159 2.63 -2.94 -26.44
C ALA A 159 2.48 -1.60 -25.72
N PHE A 160 1.27 -1.26 -25.26
CA PHE A 160 1.02 -0.07 -24.45
C PHE A 160 1.89 -0.03 -23.19
N THR A 161 1.96 -1.16 -22.46
CA THR A 161 2.78 -1.28 -21.26
C THR A 161 4.26 -1.06 -21.56
N ILE A 162 4.79 -1.68 -22.62
CA ILE A 162 6.19 -1.50 -23.04
C ILE A 162 6.49 -0.04 -23.38
N LEU A 163 5.59 0.64 -24.09
CA LEU A 163 5.74 2.06 -24.42
C LEU A 163 5.77 2.93 -23.15
N MET A 164 4.87 2.70 -22.20
CA MET A 164 4.87 3.42 -20.91
C MET A 164 6.15 3.18 -20.12
N VAL A 165 6.61 1.92 -20.03
CA VAL A 165 7.86 1.58 -19.34
C VAL A 165 9.06 2.29 -19.99
N ARG A 166 9.15 2.27 -21.31
CA ARG A 166 10.22 2.97 -22.04
C ARG A 166 10.18 4.48 -21.79
N HIS A 167 9.00 5.08 -21.79
CA HIS A 167 8.83 6.51 -21.53
C HIS A 167 9.33 6.90 -20.13
N PHE A 168 8.91 6.18 -19.08
CA PHE A 168 9.34 6.50 -17.71
C PHE A 168 10.79 6.14 -17.43
N LEU A 169 11.30 5.02 -17.95
CA LEU A 169 12.72 4.69 -17.80
C LEU A 169 13.64 5.69 -18.50
N ALA A 170 13.24 6.22 -19.66
CA ALA A 170 13.99 7.27 -20.34
C ALA A 170 13.99 8.58 -19.53
N LYS A 171 12.87 8.91 -18.87
CA LYS A 171 12.77 10.07 -17.97
C LYS A 171 13.65 9.90 -16.72
N ASP A 172 13.63 8.72 -16.10
CA ASP A 172 14.40 8.42 -14.90
C ASP A 172 15.91 8.30 -15.17
N ALA A 173 16.32 8.00 -16.42
CA ALA A 173 17.73 7.94 -16.79
C ALA A 173 18.44 9.31 -16.68
N GLY A 174 17.70 10.41 -16.77
CA GLY A 174 18.21 11.78 -16.66
C GLY A 174 18.27 12.31 -15.22
N GLN A 175 17.76 11.58 -14.21
CA GLN A 175 17.69 12.04 -12.83
C GLN A 175 18.85 11.51 -11.96
N ALA A 176 19.36 12.35 -11.06
CA ALA A 176 20.37 11.95 -10.09
C ALA A 176 19.80 10.90 -9.13
N LYS A 177 20.41 9.70 -9.09
CA LYS A 177 19.98 8.61 -8.21
C LYS A 177 20.61 8.78 -6.84
N ALA A 178 19.85 9.30 -5.87
CA ALA A 178 20.21 9.19 -4.47
C ALA A 178 20.28 7.69 -4.11
N ARG A 179 21.46 7.20 -3.75
CA ARG A 179 21.68 5.79 -3.44
C ARG A 179 22.12 5.66 -1.99
N LEU A 180 21.40 4.85 -1.22
CA LEU A 180 21.95 4.29 0.00
C LEU A 180 23.02 3.27 -0.37
N ASP A 181 24.23 3.45 0.16
CA ASP A 181 25.25 2.43 0.08
C ASP A 181 24.93 1.30 1.05
N GLN A 182 24.37 0.21 0.51
CA GLN A 182 23.95 -0.95 1.26
C GLN A 182 24.32 -2.23 0.50
N PRO A 183 24.49 -3.37 1.19
CA PRO A 183 24.63 -4.68 0.56
C PRO A 183 23.44 -5.00 -0.35
N TRP A 184 23.66 -5.78 -1.42
CA TRP A 184 22.65 -6.10 -2.43
C TRP A 184 21.36 -6.70 -1.83
N TYR A 185 21.47 -7.49 -0.75
CA TYR A 185 20.34 -8.11 -0.06
C TYR A 185 19.55 -7.13 0.84
N LYS A 186 20.05 -5.93 1.11
CA LYS A 186 19.32 -4.86 1.82
C LYS A 186 18.68 -3.83 0.88
N LYS A 187 19.16 -3.71 -0.36
CA LYS A 187 18.61 -2.79 -1.38
C LYS A 187 17.17 -3.14 -1.81
N PRO A 188 16.22 -2.18 -1.74
CA PRO A 188 14.85 -2.42 -2.20
C PRO A 188 14.83 -2.83 -3.68
N LEU A 189 13.86 -3.65 -4.03
CA LEU A 189 13.71 -4.17 -5.38
C LEU A 189 13.02 -3.10 -6.24
N HIS A 190 13.57 -2.79 -7.41
CA HIS A 190 12.97 -1.78 -8.30
C HIS A 190 11.52 -2.14 -8.63
N MET A 191 10.63 -1.15 -8.58
CA MET A 191 9.19 -1.43 -8.62
C MET A 191 8.74 -2.20 -9.88
N TYR A 192 9.36 -1.91 -11.03
CA TYR A 192 9.08 -2.65 -12.28
C TYR A 192 9.56 -4.10 -12.25
N THR A 193 10.70 -4.37 -11.60
CA THR A 193 11.20 -5.74 -11.44
C THR A 193 10.33 -6.53 -10.46
N ALA A 194 9.88 -5.89 -9.37
CA ALA A 194 8.90 -6.49 -8.47
C ALA A 194 7.58 -6.81 -9.19
N GLY A 195 7.09 -5.88 -10.04
CA GLY A 195 5.92 -6.12 -10.88
C GLY A 195 6.09 -7.32 -11.82
N ALA A 196 7.22 -7.42 -12.53
CA ALA A 196 7.49 -8.55 -13.41
C ALA A 196 7.56 -9.88 -12.64
N LEU A 197 8.21 -9.91 -11.47
CA LEU A 197 8.29 -11.10 -10.62
C LEU A 197 6.93 -11.50 -10.05
N ILE A 198 6.12 -10.53 -9.58
CA ILE A 198 4.77 -10.80 -9.08
C ILE A 198 3.88 -11.35 -10.20
N GLY A 199 3.97 -10.78 -11.40
CA GLY A 199 3.27 -11.30 -12.58
C GLY A 199 3.67 -12.74 -12.89
N LEU A 200 4.98 -13.05 -12.90
CA LEU A 200 5.48 -14.40 -13.15
C LEU A 200 5.00 -15.39 -12.06
N LEU A 201 5.09 -14.99 -10.79
CA LEU A 201 4.61 -15.81 -9.67
C LEU A 201 3.11 -16.07 -9.77
N GLY A 202 2.32 -15.10 -10.23
CA GLY A 202 0.90 -15.33 -10.41
C GLY A 202 0.57 -16.19 -11.63
N VAL A 203 1.38 -16.19 -12.69
CA VAL A 203 1.28 -17.18 -13.78
C VAL A 203 1.59 -18.58 -13.25
N ILE A 204 2.64 -18.74 -12.42
CA ILE A 204 2.99 -20.03 -11.79
C ILE A 204 1.92 -20.48 -10.80
N ALA A 205 1.25 -19.55 -10.12
CA ALA A 205 0.18 -19.85 -9.17
C ALA A 205 -1.02 -20.58 -9.81
N TRP A 206 -1.34 -20.31 -11.08
CA TRP A 206 -2.45 -20.92 -11.78
C TRP A 206 -2.38 -22.46 -11.85
N PRO A 207 -1.36 -23.08 -12.48
CA PRO A 207 -1.27 -24.54 -12.54
C PRO A 207 -1.11 -25.18 -11.16
N LEU A 208 -0.41 -24.53 -10.23
CA LEU A 208 -0.24 -25.04 -8.87
C LEU A 208 -1.56 -25.05 -8.08
N SER A 209 -2.38 -24.01 -8.24
CA SER A 209 -3.71 -23.93 -7.63
C SER A 209 -4.68 -24.89 -8.31
N ALA A 210 -4.68 -24.96 -9.65
CA ALA A 210 -5.54 -25.86 -10.43
C ALA A 210 -5.29 -27.34 -10.07
N ALA A 211 -4.03 -27.72 -9.86
CA ALA A 211 -3.65 -29.06 -9.40
C ALA A 211 -4.20 -29.43 -8.00
N THR A 212 -4.72 -28.47 -7.25
CA THR A 212 -5.38 -28.69 -5.95
C THR A 212 -6.91 -28.59 -6.01
N GLY A 213 -7.49 -28.50 -7.21
CA GLY A 213 -8.93 -28.36 -7.42
C GLY A 213 -9.45 -26.92 -7.41
N ARG A 214 -8.56 -25.91 -7.29
CA ARG A 214 -8.92 -24.50 -7.33
C ARG A 214 -8.45 -23.88 -8.64
N ASN A 215 -9.34 -23.77 -9.62
CA ASN A 215 -9.08 -23.16 -10.94
C ASN A 215 -9.08 -21.63 -10.91
N TYR A 216 -8.24 -21.06 -10.06
CA TYR A 216 -8.09 -19.61 -9.95
C TYR A 216 -6.64 -19.23 -9.63
N GLY A 217 -6.20 -18.07 -10.10
CA GLY A 217 -4.87 -17.54 -9.83
C GLY A 217 -4.68 -17.00 -8.41
N LEU A 218 -3.86 -15.96 -8.28
CA LEU A 218 -3.62 -15.28 -7.00
C LEU A 218 -4.92 -14.70 -6.41
N GLY A 219 -5.18 -15.03 -5.15
CA GLY A 219 -6.32 -14.50 -4.41
C GLY A 219 -5.95 -14.30 -2.95
N ILE A 220 -6.38 -13.19 -2.36
CA ILE A 220 -6.10 -12.86 -0.95
C ILE A 220 -7.38 -12.93 -0.12
N THR A 221 -8.51 -12.40 -0.61
CA THR A 221 -9.75 -12.25 0.18
C THR A 221 -10.32 -13.56 0.69
N THR A 222 -10.62 -14.52 -0.20
CA THR A 222 -11.19 -15.82 0.21
C THR A 222 -10.22 -16.58 1.13
N PRO A 223 -8.92 -16.71 0.82
CA PRO A 223 -7.97 -17.29 1.77
C PRO A 223 -7.87 -16.58 3.12
N THR A 224 -8.01 -15.25 3.15
CA THR A 224 -7.98 -14.50 4.42
C THR A 224 -9.22 -14.81 5.25
N ALA A 225 -10.39 -14.94 4.62
CA ALA A 225 -11.60 -15.41 5.29
C ALA A 225 -11.43 -16.84 5.82
N ASP A 226 -10.87 -17.73 5.00
CA ASP A 226 -10.62 -19.13 5.36
C ASP A 226 -9.66 -19.27 6.56
N VAL A 227 -8.61 -18.44 6.64
CA VAL A 227 -7.69 -18.39 7.80
C VAL A 227 -8.44 -18.05 9.10
N VAL A 228 -9.46 -17.18 9.04
CA VAL A 228 -10.26 -16.78 10.20
C VAL A 228 -11.34 -17.82 10.53
N THR A 229 -11.91 -18.47 9.52
CA THR A 229 -12.99 -19.45 9.69
C THR A 229 -12.50 -20.82 10.14
N TYR A 230 -11.32 -21.26 9.69
CA TYR A 230 -10.78 -22.58 10.03
C TYR A 230 -10.65 -22.83 11.56
N PRO A 231 -10.09 -21.91 12.37
CA PRO A 231 -10.01 -22.10 13.82
C PRO A 231 -11.37 -22.20 14.52
N VAL A 232 -12.42 -21.64 13.93
CA VAL A 232 -13.77 -21.60 14.52
C VAL A 232 -14.57 -22.85 14.14
N THR A 233 -14.46 -23.29 12.89
CA THR A 233 -15.26 -24.39 12.34
C THR A 233 -14.56 -25.74 12.39
N ALA A 234 -13.22 -25.75 12.49
CA ALA A 234 -12.36 -26.91 12.32
C ALA A 234 -12.57 -27.67 11.00
N ASP A 235 -13.18 -27.02 9.99
CA ASP A 235 -13.42 -27.64 8.68
C ASP A 235 -12.16 -27.56 7.81
N ALA A 236 -11.61 -28.74 7.49
CA ALA A 236 -10.42 -28.90 6.66
C ALA A 236 -10.54 -28.29 5.26
N GLN A 237 -11.75 -28.03 4.74
CA GLN A 237 -11.95 -27.36 3.44
C GLN A 237 -11.43 -25.93 3.41
N HIS A 238 -11.44 -25.24 4.55
CA HIS A 238 -10.84 -23.91 4.69
C HIS A 238 -9.30 -23.97 4.73
N LEU A 239 -8.69 -25.13 4.96
CA LEU A 239 -7.23 -25.30 4.90
C LEU A 239 -6.78 -25.71 3.49
N ASN A 240 -7.02 -24.83 2.52
CA ASN A 240 -6.73 -25.07 1.11
C ASN A 240 -5.43 -24.38 0.62
N TRP A 241 -5.14 -24.50 -0.68
CA TRP A 241 -3.92 -23.97 -1.30
C TRP A 241 -3.82 -22.44 -1.15
N GLY A 242 -4.95 -21.74 -1.25
CA GLY A 242 -5.00 -20.29 -1.07
C GLY A 242 -4.68 -19.87 0.36
N THR A 243 -5.21 -20.60 1.36
CA THR A 243 -4.93 -20.37 2.78
C THR A 243 -3.43 -20.51 3.08
N MET A 244 -2.79 -21.55 2.52
CA MET A 244 -1.34 -21.71 2.60
C MET A 244 -0.58 -20.58 1.90
N LEU A 245 -1.09 -20.06 0.79
CA LEU A 245 -0.49 -18.91 0.09
C LEU A 245 -0.45 -17.65 0.96
N VAL A 246 -1.53 -17.29 1.65
CA VAL A 246 -1.53 -16.08 2.48
C VAL A 246 -0.70 -16.24 3.76
N ILE A 247 -0.66 -17.43 4.35
CA ILE A 247 0.25 -17.76 5.47
C ILE A 247 1.70 -17.68 5.00
N GLY A 248 2.00 -18.24 3.83
CA GLY A 248 3.31 -18.16 3.19
C GLY A 248 3.71 -16.71 2.96
N LEU A 249 2.81 -15.87 2.45
CA LEU A 249 3.02 -14.45 2.22
C LEU A 249 3.45 -13.75 3.51
N LEU A 250 2.78 -14.02 4.64
CA LEU A 250 3.17 -13.48 5.95
C LEU A 250 4.60 -13.90 6.32
N ILE A 251 4.89 -15.20 6.25
CA ILE A 251 6.20 -15.77 6.63
C ILE A 251 7.31 -15.19 5.74
N GLY A 252 7.11 -15.16 4.43
CA GLY A 252 8.07 -14.62 3.46
C GLY A 252 8.36 -13.15 3.67
N SER A 253 7.32 -12.35 3.95
CA SER A 253 7.48 -10.92 4.25
C SER A 253 8.21 -10.69 5.57
N PHE A 254 7.96 -11.50 6.60
CA PHE A 254 8.66 -11.43 7.89
C PHE A 254 10.15 -11.77 7.74
N ILE A 255 10.48 -12.84 7.01
CA ILE A 255 11.87 -13.23 6.73
C ILE A 255 12.58 -12.11 5.95
N ALA A 256 11.93 -11.56 4.92
CA ALA A 256 12.49 -10.47 4.12
C ALA A 256 12.73 -9.20 4.96
N ALA A 257 11.76 -8.80 5.79
CA ALA A 257 11.87 -7.63 6.67
C ALA A 257 12.97 -7.79 7.73
N LYS A 258 13.14 -9.00 8.28
CA LYS A 258 14.22 -9.29 9.24
C LYS A 258 15.59 -9.32 8.56
N ALA A 259 15.69 -9.91 7.37
CA ALA A 259 16.93 -9.94 6.59
C ALA A 259 17.38 -8.55 6.11
N SER A 260 16.43 -7.67 5.80
CA SER A 260 16.71 -6.28 5.43
C SER A 260 17.00 -5.36 6.62
N GLY A 261 16.66 -5.78 7.85
CA GLY A 261 16.74 -4.94 9.05
C GLY A 261 15.64 -3.87 9.11
N GLU A 262 14.53 -4.07 8.40
CA GLU A 262 13.37 -3.17 8.37
C GLU A 262 12.25 -3.60 9.34
N PHE A 263 12.37 -4.79 9.94
CA PHE A 263 11.41 -5.28 10.93
C PHE A 263 11.45 -4.41 12.20
N ARG A 264 10.31 -3.79 12.52
CA ARG A 264 10.12 -3.03 13.75
C ARG A 264 8.66 -3.05 14.14
N VAL A 265 8.40 -3.38 15.41
CA VAL A 265 7.04 -3.30 15.95
C VAL A 265 6.65 -1.83 16.10
N ARG A 266 5.66 -1.41 15.31
CA ARG A 266 5.12 -0.03 15.31
C ARG A 266 3.68 -0.07 15.82
N VAL A 267 3.45 0.49 16.99
CA VAL A 267 2.12 0.55 17.62
C VAL A 267 1.42 1.84 17.17
N PRO A 268 0.23 1.78 16.56
CA PRO A 268 -0.51 2.96 16.13
C PRO A 268 -1.14 3.70 17.32
N ASP A 269 -1.41 4.99 17.13
CA ASP A 269 -2.22 5.77 18.06
C ASP A 269 -3.70 5.33 18.02
N ALA A 270 -4.51 5.83 18.96
CA ALA A 270 -5.92 5.49 19.06
C ALA A 270 -6.73 5.86 17.80
N THR A 271 -6.37 6.95 17.11
CA THR A 271 -7.07 7.37 15.89
C THR A 271 -6.77 6.44 14.74
N THR A 272 -5.49 6.08 14.53
CA THR A 272 -5.09 5.13 13.50
C THR A 272 -5.65 3.73 13.80
N THR A 273 -5.77 3.34 15.06
CA THR A 273 -6.42 2.09 15.47
C THR A 273 -7.89 2.05 15.04
N LYS A 274 -8.67 3.10 15.34
CA LYS A 274 -10.08 3.20 14.90
C LYS A 274 -10.21 3.15 13.39
N ARG A 275 -9.32 3.85 12.66
CA ARG A 275 -9.27 3.83 11.20
C ARG A 275 -8.94 2.44 10.66
N SER A 276 -8.01 1.72 11.30
CA SER A 276 -7.62 0.35 10.92
C SER A 276 -8.78 -0.63 11.10
N VAL A 277 -9.55 -0.51 12.18
CA VAL A 277 -10.76 -1.31 12.40
C VAL A 277 -11.80 -1.04 11.33
N ALA A 278 -12.20 0.23 11.17
CA ALA A 278 -13.22 0.61 10.19
C ALA A 278 -12.81 0.26 8.75
N GLY A 279 -11.53 0.50 8.43
CA GLY A 279 -10.94 0.18 7.13
C GLY A 279 -10.94 -1.32 6.85
N GLY A 280 -10.50 -2.15 7.81
CA GLY A 280 -10.52 -3.60 7.69
C GLY A 280 -11.94 -4.15 7.45
N LEU A 281 -12.92 -3.69 8.23
CA LEU A 281 -14.32 -4.09 8.04
C LEU A 281 -14.87 -3.71 6.66
N LEU A 282 -14.65 -2.47 6.23
CA LEU A 282 -15.06 -2.00 4.89
C LEU A 282 -14.34 -2.76 3.77
N MET A 283 -13.07 -3.10 3.95
CA MET A 283 -12.32 -3.92 3.01
C MET A 283 -12.93 -5.32 2.86
N GLY A 284 -13.35 -5.98 3.94
CA GLY A 284 -13.85 -7.35 3.83
C GLY A 284 -15.24 -7.40 3.22
N VAL A 285 -16.11 -6.45 3.60
CA VAL A 285 -17.42 -6.27 2.96
C VAL A 285 -17.27 -5.91 1.48
N GLY A 286 -16.47 -4.89 1.18
CA GLY A 286 -16.27 -4.42 -0.20
C GLY A 286 -15.65 -5.47 -1.11
N ALA A 287 -14.61 -6.18 -0.65
CA ALA A 287 -13.98 -7.24 -1.44
C ALA A 287 -14.90 -8.44 -1.67
N SER A 288 -15.76 -8.76 -0.70
CA SER A 288 -16.71 -9.87 -0.82
C SER A 288 -17.80 -9.54 -1.84
N LEU A 289 -18.41 -8.35 -1.76
CA LEU A 289 -19.39 -7.86 -2.73
C LEU A 289 -18.80 -7.73 -4.13
N ALA A 290 -17.61 -7.14 -4.26
CA ALA A 290 -16.92 -7.02 -5.53
C ALA A 290 -16.44 -8.35 -6.11
N GLY A 291 -16.53 -9.44 -5.32
CA GLY A 291 -16.05 -10.76 -5.69
C GLY A 291 -14.53 -10.80 -5.90
N GLY A 292 -13.78 -9.91 -5.27
CA GLY A 292 -12.32 -9.80 -5.38
C GLY A 292 -11.76 -8.50 -4.79
N CYS A 293 -10.50 -8.56 -4.33
CA CYS A 293 -9.71 -7.39 -3.93
C CYS A 293 -8.85 -6.87 -5.10
N THR A 294 -7.96 -5.91 -4.83
CA THR A 294 -6.98 -5.41 -5.81
C THR A 294 -6.10 -6.50 -6.44
N VAL A 295 -5.85 -7.61 -5.75
CA VAL A 295 -5.11 -8.75 -6.32
C VAL A 295 -5.98 -9.53 -7.29
N GLY A 296 -7.15 -9.99 -6.85
CA GLY A 296 -8.06 -10.78 -7.69
C GLY A 296 -8.62 -9.95 -8.84
N ASN A 297 -9.40 -8.93 -8.54
CA ASN A 297 -10.02 -8.09 -9.57
C ASN A 297 -9.01 -7.20 -10.31
N GLY A 298 -8.02 -6.66 -9.60
CA GLY A 298 -7.11 -5.66 -10.17
C GLY A 298 -5.92 -6.23 -10.93
N MET A 299 -5.42 -7.44 -10.60
CA MET A 299 -4.27 -8.05 -11.28
C MET A 299 -4.62 -9.31 -12.08
N VAL A 300 -5.55 -10.15 -11.59
CA VAL A 300 -5.92 -11.42 -12.25
C VAL A 300 -7.05 -11.19 -13.25
N GLU A 301 -8.21 -10.70 -12.83
CA GLU A 301 -9.38 -10.53 -13.70
C GLU A 301 -9.16 -9.51 -14.83
N THR A 302 -8.45 -8.41 -14.56
CA THR A 302 -8.06 -7.43 -15.58
C THR A 302 -7.15 -8.01 -16.64
N SER A 303 -6.29 -8.97 -16.28
CA SER A 303 -5.40 -9.65 -17.22
C SER A 303 -6.13 -10.65 -18.12
N MET A 304 -7.29 -11.15 -17.67
CA MET A 304 -8.24 -11.92 -18.48
C MET A 304 -9.22 -11.03 -19.25
N PHE A 305 -9.08 -9.71 -19.15
CA PHE A 305 -10.01 -8.73 -19.74
C PHE A 305 -11.47 -8.92 -19.33
N SER A 306 -11.69 -9.36 -18.08
CA SER A 306 -13.03 -9.49 -17.48
C SER A 306 -13.66 -8.11 -17.26
N ILE A 307 -14.94 -7.99 -17.61
CA ILE A 307 -15.71 -6.75 -17.40
C ILE A 307 -15.80 -6.44 -15.91
N LYS A 308 -16.03 -7.47 -15.09
CA LYS A 308 -16.01 -7.37 -13.63
C LYS A 308 -14.68 -6.81 -13.12
N GLY A 309 -13.55 -7.33 -13.61
CA GLY A 309 -12.21 -6.89 -13.20
C GLY A 309 -11.96 -5.41 -13.46
N TRP A 310 -12.26 -4.95 -14.68
CA TRP A 310 -12.05 -3.55 -15.08
C TRP A 310 -13.00 -2.58 -14.37
N VAL A 311 -14.29 -2.93 -14.23
CA VAL A 311 -15.25 -2.10 -13.50
C VAL A 311 -14.90 -2.05 -12.01
N ALA A 312 -14.55 -3.18 -11.41
CA ALA A 312 -14.09 -3.23 -10.02
C ALA A 312 -12.85 -2.36 -9.82
N LEU A 313 -11.82 -2.49 -10.67
CA LEU A 313 -10.61 -1.69 -10.55
C LEU A 313 -10.89 -0.19 -10.68
N GLY A 314 -11.77 0.21 -11.61
CA GLY A 314 -12.20 1.60 -11.76
C GLY A 314 -12.92 2.15 -10.53
N MET A 315 -13.84 1.37 -9.94
CA MET A 315 -14.58 1.79 -8.74
C MET A 315 -13.71 1.78 -7.48
N ILE A 316 -12.78 0.83 -7.38
CA ILE A 316 -11.74 0.84 -6.34
C ILE A 316 -10.88 2.09 -6.49
N ALA A 317 -10.48 2.46 -7.71
CA ALA A 317 -9.67 3.64 -7.94
C ALA A 317 -10.40 4.94 -7.59
N LEU A 318 -11.70 5.00 -7.89
CA LEU A 318 -12.58 6.10 -7.49
C LEU A 318 -12.71 6.18 -5.96
N GLY A 319 -12.94 5.05 -5.30
CA GLY A 319 -13.02 4.96 -3.84
C GLY A 319 -11.71 5.39 -3.16
N ILE A 320 -10.56 4.98 -3.70
CA ILE A 320 -9.24 5.42 -3.24
C ILE A 320 -9.09 6.94 -3.38
N GLY A 321 -9.48 7.52 -4.52
CA GLY A 321 -9.41 8.96 -4.76
C GLY A 321 -10.28 9.77 -3.81
N VAL A 322 -11.54 9.34 -3.63
CA VAL A 322 -12.47 9.97 -2.67
C VAL A 322 -11.96 9.83 -1.25
N GLY A 323 -11.55 8.63 -0.83
CA GLY A 323 -11.02 8.37 0.50
C GLY A 323 -9.75 9.17 0.80
N ALA A 324 -8.84 9.26 -0.17
CA ALA A 324 -7.63 10.07 -0.05
C ALA A 324 -7.98 11.55 0.17
N LYS A 325 -8.89 12.12 -0.64
CA LYS A 325 -9.29 13.52 -0.50
C LYS A 325 -10.02 13.83 0.81
N LEU A 326 -10.77 12.87 1.34
CA LEU A 326 -11.53 13.03 2.58
C LEU A 326 -10.64 12.91 3.83
N TRP A 327 -9.77 11.89 3.89
CA TRP A 327 -9.05 11.52 5.12
C TRP A 327 -7.56 11.82 5.12
N ILE A 328 -6.93 11.96 3.96
CA ILE A 328 -5.52 12.35 3.84
C ILE A 328 -5.50 13.88 3.69
N LYS A 329 -5.68 14.56 4.83
CA LYS A 329 -5.38 15.98 4.98
C LYS A 329 -4.10 16.11 5.82
N PRO A 330 -3.22 17.10 5.56
CA PRO A 330 -2.05 17.33 6.41
C PRO A 330 -2.54 17.49 7.84
N ALA A 331 -2.14 16.58 8.73
CA ALA A 331 -2.49 16.71 10.13
C ALA A 331 -1.75 17.94 10.69
N LYS A 332 -2.44 18.72 11.52
CA LYS A 332 -1.77 19.62 12.46
C LYS A 332 -1.17 18.71 13.52
N THR A 333 0.15 18.80 13.71
CA THR A 333 0.89 18.02 14.70
C THR A 333 0.23 18.19 16.06
N ALA A 334 -0.21 17.08 16.65
CA ALA A 334 -0.56 17.06 18.06
C ALA A 334 0.77 17.13 18.83
N THR A 335 1.11 18.31 19.32
CA THR A 335 2.05 18.46 20.43
C THR A 335 1.39 17.88 21.67
N THR A 336 1.65 16.60 21.95
CA THR A 336 1.45 16.01 23.28
C THR A 336 2.55 14.99 23.51
N GLY A 337 3.24 15.16 24.64
CA GLY A 337 4.50 14.53 24.98
C GLY A 337 4.44 13.02 25.21
N GLU A 338 5.63 12.50 25.51
CA GLU A 338 5.98 11.08 25.69
C GLU A 338 6.16 10.28 24.39
N GLY A 339 6.97 10.84 23.50
CA GLY A 339 7.72 10.08 22.50
C GLY A 339 9.18 10.56 22.54
N TYR A 340 10.12 9.62 22.62
CA TYR A 340 11.57 9.85 22.70
C TYR A 340 12.01 10.96 21.71
N SER A 341 12.40 12.12 22.23
CA SER A 341 12.99 13.20 21.44
C SER A 341 14.50 12.98 21.34
N THR A 342 15.06 13.27 20.17
CA THR A 342 16.47 13.08 19.77
C THR A 342 17.49 13.98 20.49
N HIS A 343 17.14 14.56 21.64
CA HIS A 343 18.08 15.36 22.44
C HIS A 343 19.24 14.55 23.02
N GLU A 344 19.17 13.22 22.97
CA GLU A 344 20.25 12.32 23.41
C GLU A 344 21.33 12.04 22.35
N SER A 345 21.15 12.52 21.11
CA SER A 345 22.12 12.33 20.01
C SER A 345 23.20 13.43 19.90
N ILE A 346 23.23 14.41 20.80
CA ILE A 346 24.28 15.44 20.83
C ILE A 346 24.92 15.44 22.22
N GLY A 347 26.04 14.75 22.36
CA GLY A 347 26.78 14.68 23.62
C GLY A 347 27.56 15.98 23.91
N THR A 348 27.24 16.63 25.03
CA THR A 348 28.19 17.30 25.93
C THR A 348 27.58 17.35 27.35
N HIS A 349 28.31 16.86 28.35
CA HIS A 349 27.88 16.68 29.75
C HIS A 349 27.54 17.98 30.51
N ALA A 350 26.48 17.94 31.33
CA ALA A 350 26.42 18.53 32.67
C ALA A 350 25.29 17.87 33.50
N PRO A 351 25.48 17.55 34.80
CA PRO A 351 24.45 16.92 35.62
C PRO A 351 23.48 17.99 36.14
N VAL A 352 22.18 17.75 36.04
CA VAL A 352 21.18 18.59 36.71
C VAL A 352 20.27 17.72 37.58
N SER A 353 20.18 18.17 38.83
CA SER A 353 19.59 17.55 40.01
C SER A 353 18.11 17.22 39.87
N ALA A 354 17.69 16.20 40.62
CA ALA A 354 16.31 15.82 40.83
C ALA A 354 15.72 16.61 42.03
N GLU A 355 15.00 17.69 41.74
CA GLU A 355 14.11 18.49 42.59
C GLU A 355 13.40 19.43 41.58
N ASP A 356 12.12 19.33 41.25
CA ASP A 356 10.97 19.47 42.11
C ASP A 356 9.77 18.67 41.59
N LYS A 357 9.22 17.89 42.51
CA LYS A 357 7.92 17.26 42.45
C LYS A 357 6.89 18.26 42.99
N VAL A 358 5.73 18.31 42.34
CA VAL A 358 4.41 18.53 42.95
C VAL A 358 4.13 19.97 43.42
N LEU A 359 3.10 20.60 42.84
CA LEU A 359 1.93 21.14 43.57
C LEU A 359 0.99 21.92 42.62
N ASP A 360 -0.29 21.87 42.99
CA ASP A 360 -1.43 22.70 42.61
C ASP A 360 -2.14 22.52 41.26
N GLY A 361 -3.21 21.72 41.35
CA GLY A 361 -4.41 21.92 40.56
C GLY A 361 -5.24 23.09 41.10
N THR A 362 -5.85 23.85 40.19
CA THR A 362 -7.13 24.53 40.42
C THR A 362 -7.86 24.67 39.10
N HIS A 363 -9.16 24.34 39.14
CA HIS A 363 -10.11 24.49 38.06
C HIS A 363 -10.25 25.96 37.67
N ASN A 364 -10.18 26.28 36.38
CA ASN A 364 -10.69 27.56 35.87
C ASN A 364 -11.42 27.38 34.54
N PHE A 365 -12.74 27.53 34.61
CA PHE A 365 -13.63 27.75 33.48
C PHE A 365 -13.24 29.09 32.83
N SER A 366 -12.98 29.12 31.53
CA SER A 366 -12.80 30.39 30.81
C SER A 366 -13.81 30.53 29.68
N VAL A 367 -14.52 31.65 29.75
CA VAL A 367 -15.69 32.05 28.98
C VAL A 367 -15.26 32.51 27.59
N ALA A 368 -15.96 32.04 26.56
CA ALA A 368 -15.76 32.46 25.18
C ALA A 368 -16.08 33.95 25.00
N THR A 369 -15.06 34.75 24.70
CA THR A 369 -15.22 36.08 24.10
C THR A 369 -14.74 36.01 22.66
N GLY A 370 -15.68 36.23 21.74
CA GLY A 370 -15.43 36.20 20.30
C GLY A 370 -14.62 37.41 19.86
N LEU A 371 -13.45 37.13 19.29
CA LEU A 371 -12.79 38.00 18.32
C LEU A 371 -12.50 37.16 17.09
N VAL A 372 -13.18 37.52 16.00
CA VAL A 372 -12.93 36.98 14.67
C VAL A 372 -11.51 37.36 14.26
N SER A 373 -10.56 36.44 14.46
CA SER A 373 -9.25 36.53 13.84
C SER A 373 -9.37 36.05 12.40
N VAL A 374 -9.07 36.95 11.46
CA VAL A 374 -8.86 36.62 10.06
C VAL A 374 -7.76 35.55 10.01
N ALA A 375 -8.08 34.37 9.49
CA ALA A 375 -7.13 33.28 9.35
C ALA A 375 -6.04 33.69 8.32
N THR A 376 -4.89 34.12 8.83
CA THR A 376 -3.65 34.12 8.07
C THR A 376 -3.33 32.68 7.68
N LYS A 377 -2.79 32.49 6.46
CA LYS A 377 -2.31 31.19 5.96
C LYS A 377 -1.57 30.44 7.09
N PRO A 378 -1.78 29.12 7.28
CA PRO A 378 -1.03 28.39 8.28
C PRO A 378 0.46 28.55 7.99
N LYS A 379 1.20 29.19 8.91
CA LYS A 379 2.66 29.27 8.84
C LYS A 379 3.19 27.85 9.05
N ALA A 380 3.76 27.25 8.01
CA ALA A 380 4.48 25.98 8.14
C ALA A 380 5.78 26.09 8.96
N ALA A 381 6.12 27.30 9.42
CA ALA A 381 7.25 27.58 10.31
C ALA A 381 7.20 26.80 11.64
N ASP A 382 6.03 26.30 12.07
CA ASP A 382 5.92 25.46 13.27
C ASP A 382 6.36 24.00 13.05
N LYS A 383 6.55 23.55 11.80
CA LYS A 383 6.91 22.16 11.48
C LYS A 383 8.41 21.93 11.27
N LEU A 384 9.19 23.00 11.12
CA LEU A 384 10.61 22.94 10.82
C LEU A 384 11.42 23.45 12.00
N THR A 385 12.33 22.63 12.51
CA THR A 385 13.27 23.05 13.57
C THR A 385 14.55 23.58 12.90
N PRO A 386 14.95 24.84 13.10
CA PRO A 386 16.18 25.37 12.52
C PRO A 386 17.40 24.69 13.17
N LEU A 387 18.33 24.20 12.34
CA LEU A 387 19.59 23.58 12.78
C LEU A 387 20.80 24.53 12.68
N GLY A 388 20.62 25.71 12.07
CA GLY A 388 21.71 26.65 11.73
C GLY A 388 22.21 26.46 10.29
N ASP A 389 22.97 27.42 9.76
CA ASP A 389 23.58 27.37 8.42
C ASP A 389 22.62 27.02 7.27
N HIS A 390 21.44 27.64 7.23
CA HIS A 390 20.40 27.37 6.21
C HIS A 390 19.92 25.90 6.19
N ARG A 391 20.13 25.16 7.29
CA ARG A 391 19.61 23.80 7.51
C ARG A 391 18.38 23.80 8.41
N TYR A 392 17.39 23.03 8.01
CA TYR A 392 16.13 22.84 8.73
C TYR A 392 15.85 21.36 8.92
N HIS A 393 15.26 21.00 10.06
CA HIS A 393 14.90 19.63 10.41
C HIS A 393 13.39 19.42 10.36
N LEU A 394 12.97 18.34 9.72
CA LEU A 394 11.59 17.84 9.70
C LEU A 394 11.55 16.46 10.36
N ASP A 395 10.93 16.38 11.53
CA ASP A 395 10.67 15.10 12.20
C ASP A 395 9.42 14.42 11.61
N ALA A 396 9.65 13.35 10.87
CA ALA A 396 8.65 12.53 10.23
C ALA A 396 8.62 11.09 10.77
N MET A 397 9.17 10.85 11.97
CA MET A 397 9.18 9.54 12.60
C MET A 397 7.79 9.11 13.09
N GLY A 398 7.47 7.83 12.92
CA GLY A 398 6.18 7.24 13.31
C GLY A 398 5.05 7.51 12.31
N MET A 399 5.26 8.38 11.33
CA MET A 399 4.26 8.68 10.30
C MET A 399 4.11 7.52 9.30
N VAL A 400 2.86 7.21 8.95
CA VAL A 400 2.55 6.23 7.91
C VAL A 400 2.66 6.87 6.52
N CYS A 401 3.15 6.15 5.51
CA CYS A 401 3.16 6.69 4.15
C CYS A 401 1.74 6.94 3.60
N PRO A 402 1.49 8.13 2.98
CA PRO A 402 2.46 9.00 2.31
C PRO A 402 2.87 10.24 3.13
N PHE A 403 2.48 10.34 4.40
CA PHE A 403 2.57 11.58 5.16
C PHE A 403 3.99 12.18 5.20
N PRO A 404 5.10 11.42 5.38
CA PRO A 404 6.44 11.98 5.35
C PRO A 404 6.75 12.78 4.06
N THR A 405 6.34 12.27 2.90
CA THR A 405 6.59 12.94 1.61
C THR A 405 5.64 14.12 1.39
N VAL A 406 4.39 14.04 1.88
CA VAL A 406 3.43 15.15 1.79
C VAL A 406 3.90 16.31 2.68
N GLU A 407 4.33 16.03 3.90
CA GLU A 407 4.84 17.07 4.80
C GLU A 407 6.15 17.67 4.31
N ALA A 408 7.05 16.86 3.74
CA ALA A 408 8.26 17.37 3.11
C ALA A 408 7.96 18.35 1.96
N LYS A 409 6.94 18.08 1.13
CA LYS A 409 6.49 18.99 0.07
C LYS A 409 6.00 20.32 0.61
N ASP A 410 5.14 20.26 1.62
CA ASP A 410 4.56 21.45 2.24
C ASP A 410 5.65 22.28 2.94
N ALA A 411 6.62 21.61 3.59
CA ALA A 411 7.71 22.25 4.31
C ALA A 411 8.74 22.91 3.37
N ILE A 412 9.23 22.21 2.35
CA ILE A 412 10.24 22.75 1.43
C ILE A 412 9.72 23.95 0.61
N ALA A 413 8.41 24.02 0.39
CA ALA A 413 7.77 25.16 -0.27
C ALA A 413 7.96 26.47 0.50
N THR A 414 8.24 26.40 1.81
CA THR A 414 8.47 27.56 2.67
C THR A 414 9.93 27.95 2.87
N LEU A 415 10.87 27.14 2.37
CA LEU A 415 12.31 27.41 2.43
C LEU A 415 12.78 28.28 1.27
N ASP A 416 13.93 28.92 1.39
CA ASP A 416 14.56 29.68 0.31
C ASP A 416 15.43 28.77 -0.59
N ASP A 417 15.72 29.23 -1.81
CA ASP A 417 16.58 28.47 -2.73
C ASP A 417 18.00 28.37 -2.16
N GLY A 418 18.54 27.15 -2.10
CA GLY A 418 19.83 26.84 -1.49
C GLY A 418 19.72 26.27 -0.08
N ASP A 419 18.59 26.42 0.61
CA ASP A 419 18.35 25.84 1.93
C ASP A 419 18.31 24.30 1.87
N GLU A 420 18.71 23.68 2.96
CA GLU A 420 18.73 22.23 3.13
C GLU A 420 17.71 21.78 4.18
N MET A 421 16.95 20.76 3.85
CA MET A 421 15.96 20.15 4.74
C MET A 421 16.35 18.71 5.06
N VAL A 422 16.65 18.44 6.32
CA VAL A 422 16.93 17.10 6.87
C VAL A 422 15.61 16.48 7.31
N ILE A 423 15.23 15.37 6.70
CA ILE A 423 13.98 14.66 6.96
C ILE A 423 14.29 13.33 7.63
N ASP A 424 13.85 13.17 8.87
CA ASP A 424 13.97 11.91 9.61
C ASP A 424 12.66 11.13 9.53
N PHE A 425 12.69 9.89 9.06
CA PHE A 425 11.47 9.10 8.87
C PHE A 425 11.74 7.61 9.06
N ASP A 426 10.71 6.87 9.46
CA ASP A 426 10.77 5.41 9.64
C ASP A 426 9.77 4.66 8.74
N CYS A 427 9.03 5.38 7.89
CA CYS A 427 8.23 4.72 6.85
C CYS A 427 9.16 4.20 5.76
N THR A 428 9.18 2.87 5.60
CA THR A 428 9.99 2.18 4.57
C THR A 428 9.82 2.84 3.20
N GLN A 429 8.60 2.97 2.68
CA GLN A 429 8.31 3.58 1.37
C GLN A 429 8.89 5.00 1.17
N GLY A 430 9.16 5.75 2.24
CA GLY A 430 9.81 7.06 2.17
C GLY A 430 11.20 7.03 1.55
N THR A 431 11.92 5.90 1.65
CA THR A 431 13.29 5.77 1.10
C THR A 431 13.35 5.82 -0.41
N GLU A 432 12.22 5.63 -1.09
CA GLU A 432 12.10 5.78 -2.55
C GLU A 432 11.28 7.02 -2.90
N ALA A 433 10.17 7.25 -2.19
CA ALA A 433 9.24 8.33 -2.50
C ALA A 433 9.85 9.73 -2.31
N ILE A 434 10.64 9.96 -1.25
CA ILE A 434 11.23 11.27 -0.96
C ILE A 434 12.33 11.63 -1.96
N PRO A 435 13.36 10.80 -2.22
CA PRO A 435 14.38 11.14 -3.20
C PRO A 435 13.80 11.31 -4.61
N GLN A 436 12.83 10.48 -4.96
CA GLN A 436 12.19 10.52 -6.27
C GLN A 436 11.34 11.78 -6.45
N TRP A 437 10.58 12.17 -5.43
CA TRP A 437 9.90 13.47 -5.44
C TRP A 437 10.88 14.63 -5.57
N ALA A 438 11.97 14.62 -4.79
CA ALA A 438 12.98 15.67 -4.85
C ALA A 438 13.51 15.81 -6.28
N ALA A 439 13.88 14.71 -6.93
CA ALA A 439 14.32 14.70 -8.32
C ALA A 439 13.25 15.18 -9.32
N ASP A 440 11.99 14.77 -9.16
CA ASP A 440 10.88 15.23 -10.01
C ASP A 440 10.59 16.74 -9.85
N ALA A 441 10.85 17.29 -8.66
CA ALA A 441 10.70 18.71 -8.33
C ALA A 441 11.97 19.55 -8.63
N GLY A 442 13.04 18.94 -9.14
CA GLY A 442 14.31 19.60 -9.44
C GLY A 442 15.23 19.82 -8.23
N HIS A 443 14.84 19.34 -7.05
CA HIS A 443 15.65 19.42 -5.83
C HIS A 443 16.72 18.32 -5.81
N SER A 444 17.87 18.62 -5.20
CA SER A 444 18.98 17.66 -5.08
C SER A 444 19.02 17.01 -3.71
N VAL A 445 19.25 15.70 -3.67
CA VAL A 445 19.50 14.98 -2.42
C VAL A 445 21.01 14.98 -2.15
N THR A 446 21.42 15.60 -1.05
CA THR A 446 22.85 15.76 -0.69
C THR A 446 23.35 14.64 0.21
N GLU A 447 22.52 14.18 1.15
CA GLU A 447 22.85 13.09 2.07
C GLU A 447 21.69 12.10 2.18
N PHE A 448 21.99 10.81 2.27
CA PHE A 448 20.97 9.79 2.52
C PHE A 448 21.55 8.63 3.35
N ASN A 449 21.17 8.58 4.62
CA ASN A 449 21.75 7.68 5.61
C ASN A 449 20.67 6.81 6.28
N GLN A 450 21.01 5.56 6.59
CA GLN A 450 20.20 4.72 7.46
C GLN A 450 20.59 4.99 8.92
N LYS A 451 19.60 5.31 9.76
CA LYS A 451 19.75 5.44 11.21
C LYS A 451 19.48 4.08 11.88
N GLU A 452 19.87 3.95 13.15
CA GLU A 452 19.57 2.75 13.94
C GLU A 452 18.06 2.50 14.06
N ALA A 453 17.66 1.25 14.37
CA ALA A 453 16.26 0.85 14.55
C ALA A 453 15.30 1.13 13.37
N ALA A 454 15.73 0.86 12.14
CA ALA A 454 14.91 0.99 10.92
C ALA A 454 14.38 2.42 10.67
N GLY A 455 15.16 3.43 11.05
CA GLY A 455 14.96 4.83 10.66
C GLY A 455 15.87 5.24 9.51
N TRP A 456 15.52 6.32 8.82
CA TRP A 456 16.31 6.92 7.75
C TRP A 456 16.36 8.43 7.91
N SER A 457 17.44 9.02 7.42
CA SER A 457 17.63 10.46 7.35
C SER A 457 18.03 10.84 5.95
N ILE A 458 17.29 11.76 5.34
CA ILE A 458 17.57 12.26 3.99
C ILE A 458 17.62 13.78 3.98
N THR A 459 18.67 14.33 3.39
CA THR A 459 18.85 15.77 3.24
C THR A 459 18.51 16.18 1.83
N VAL A 460 17.49 17.03 1.68
CA VAL A 460 17.04 17.58 0.40
C VAL A 460 17.41 19.05 0.36
N LYS A 461 18.21 19.43 -0.64
CA LYS A 461 18.53 20.83 -0.93
C LYS A 461 17.55 21.39 -1.95
N LYS A 462 16.91 22.51 -1.60
CA LYS A 462 16.00 23.21 -2.51
C LYS A 462 16.81 23.88 -3.62
N ASN A 463 16.61 23.43 -4.85
CA ASN A 463 17.07 24.14 -6.03
C ASN A 463 15.89 24.91 -6.62
N GLY A 464 16.13 26.14 -7.07
CA GLY A 464 15.14 26.93 -7.79
C GLY A 464 14.70 26.23 -9.07
N LEU A 465 13.47 26.48 -9.52
CA LEU A 465 12.79 25.82 -10.65
C LEU A 465 13.48 25.98 -12.04
N ASN A 466 14.70 26.49 -12.11
CA ASN A 466 15.47 26.76 -13.34
C ASN A 466 16.98 26.42 -13.20
N ALA A 467 17.34 25.35 -12.48
CA ALA A 467 18.71 24.84 -12.42
C ALA A 467 18.87 23.52 -13.17
#